data_AF-A0A9E0VGR4-F1
#
_entry.id   AF-A0A9E0VGR4-F1
#
_cell.length_a   1.000
_cell.length_b   1.000
_cell.length_c   1.000
_cell.angle_alpha   90.00
_cell.angle_beta   90.00
_cell.angle_gamma   90.00
#
_symmetry.space_group_name_H-M   'P 1'
#
loop_
_entity.id
_entity.type
_entity.pdbx_description
1 polymer ?
#
loop_
_entity_poly.entity_id
_entity_poly.type
_entity_poly.pdbx_seq_one_letter_code
_entity_poly.pdbx_strand_id
1 'polypeptide(L)'
;MSNTTGIGNSMFGVFAGLNNAAGSGNSFFGYFAGQDNTSGSGNSFFGNGAGLMNMTGANNTMIGAGADVGANNLTYATAIGADAVASQSNSIFLGRADGSDAVRIPGSTVIGGTLVVNTLGSAGSTTVCLNAANRFAPCSSSLRYKTDVRAFTGGLEIVRRLRPVSFKWIDGGASDVGFGAEDVANIEPLLTTRNDRGEIEGVKYPQISTVLVNAVNEQQTEIEQLKEQVRLQQRQLEEQSRQIEALKSLVCALAPAADCSKEPKPR
;
A
#
# COMPACT_ATOMS: atom_id res chain seq x y z
N MET A 1 45.54 6.37 -30.24
CA MET A 1 44.23 6.99 -30.53
C MET A 1 44.01 6.89 -32.03
N SER A 2 42.96 6.21 -32.50
CA SER A 2 42.61 6.12 -33.92
C SER A 2 41.32 6.90 -34.21
N ASN A 3 41.35 8.21 -33.95
CA ASN A 3 40.24 9.10 -34.28
C ASN A 3 40.35 9.53 -35.74
N THR A 4 39.54 8.93 -36.62
CA THR A 4 39.63 9.15 -38.07
C THR A 4 38.74 10.29 -38.55
N THR A 5 37.54 10.47 -37.97
CA THR A 5 36.60 11.55 -38.35
C THR A 5 35.90 12.26 -37.18
N GLY A 6 36.01 11.75 -35.96
CA GLY A 6 35.37 12.35 -34.79
C GLY A 6 36.05 13.64 -34.31
N ILE A 7 35.28 14.57 -33.75
CA ILE A 7 35.78 15.85 -33.22
C ILE A 7 35.45 16.02 -31.73
N GLY A 8 36.26 16.82 -31.02
CA GLY A 8 35.96 17.22 -29.63
C GLY A 8 36.09 16.11 -28.58
N ASN A 9 37.01 15.17 -28.77
CA ASN A 9 37.23 14.04 -27.87
C ASN A 9 38.34 14.31 -26.85
N SER A 10 38.14 13.92 -25.59
CA SER A 10 39.11 13.99 -24.50
C SER A 10 39.43 12.59 -23.97
N MET A 11 40.65 12.09 -24.21
CA MET A 11 41.03 10.70 -23.89
C MET A 11 42.29 10.68 -23.03
N PHE A 12 42.18 10.14 -21.82
CA PHE A 12 43.27 10.08 -20.84
C PHE A 12 43.39 8.67 -20.26
N GLY A 13 44.55 8.03 -20.46
CA GLY A 13 44.81 6.66 -20.04
C GLY A 13 45.26 5.78 -21.19
N VAL A 14 45.99 4.71 -20.89
CA VAL A 14 46.47 3.78 -21.91
C VAL A 14 45.26 3.08 -22.53
N PHE A 15 45.19 3.09 -23.87
CA PHE A 15 44.10 2.55 -24.69
C PHE A 15 42.71 3.21 -24.51
N ALA A 16 42.62 4.34 -23.81
CA ALA A 16 41.38 5.09 -23.73
C ALA A 16 40.93 5.53 -25.14
N GLY A 17 39.70 5.17 -25.53
CA GLY A 17 39.12 5.48 -26.83
C GLY A 17 39.91 4.93 -28.03
N LEU A 18 40.62 3.80 -27.87
CA LEU A 18 41.51 3.26 -28.90
C LEU A 18 40.81 3.07 -30.26
N ASN A 19 39.62 2.47 -30.25
CA ASN A 19 38.88 2.12 -31.47
C ASN A 19 37.91 3.22 -31.93
N ASN A 20 37.94 4.42 -31.31
CA ASN A 20 36.99 5.49 -31.62
C ASN A 20 37.27 6.12 -32.98
N ALA A 21 36.67 5.57 -34.04
CA ALA A 21 36.84 6.01 -35.42
C ALA A 21 36.05 7.29 -35.73
N ALA A 22 34.74 7.30 -35.43
CA ALA A 22 33.81 8.36 -35.85
C ALA A 22 33.09 9.07 -34.71
N GLY A 23 33.19 8.58 -33.47
CA GLY A 23 32.50 9.16 -32.32
C GLY A 23 33.04 10.54 -31.95
N SER A 24 32.14 11.49 -31.73
CA SER A 24 32.46 12.89 -31.38
C SER A 24 31.99 13.24 -29.97
N GLY A 25 32.66 14.21 -29.33
CA GLY A 25 32.26 14.72 -28.02
C GLY A 25 32.39 13.74 -26.86
N ASN A 26 33.30 12.77 -26.94
CA ASN A 26 33.51 11.76 -25.90
C ASN A 26 34.57 12.20 -24.87
N SER A 27 34.38 11.80 -23.62
CA SER A 27 35.28 12.08 -22.50
C SER A 27 35.64 10.79 -21.76
N PHE A 28 36.81 10.19 -22.05
CA PHE A 28 37.24 8.91 -21.47
C PHE A 28 38.49 9.08 -20.60
N PHE A 29 38.40 8.62 -19.36
CA PHE A 29 39.45 8.75 -18.35
C PHE A 29 39.66 7.42 -17.63
N GLY A 30 40.76 6.72 -17.95
CA GLY A 30 41.14 5.44 -17.34
C GLY A 30 41.83 4.49 -18.31
N TYR A 31 42.48 3.47 -17.78
CA TYR A 31 43.01 2.35 -18.57
C TYR A 31 41.84 1.64 -19.27
N PHE A 32 41.89 1.49 -20.59
CA PHE A 32 40.80 0.90 -21.40
C PHE A 32 39.44 1.61 -21.36
N ALA A 33 39.35 2.85 -20.84
CA ALA A 33 38.09 3.58 -20.83
C ALA A 33 37.57 3.80 -22.26
N GLY A 34 36.36 3.30 -22.57
CA GLY A 34 35.73 3.39 -23.89
C GLY A 34 36.55 2.78 -25.03
N GLN A 35 37.37 1.76 -24.76
CA GLN A 35 38.27 1.17 -25.76
C GLN A 35 37.54 0.73 -27.02
N ASP A 36 36.40 0.04 -26.91
CA ASP A 36 35.67 -0.53 -28.05
C ASP A 36 34.64 0.42 -28.66
N ASN A 37 34.55 1.66 -28.17
CA ASN A 37 33.72 2.69 -28.80
C ASN A 37 34.23 2.95 -30.21
N THR A 38 33.37 2.76 -31.22
CA THR A 38 33.69 2.93 -32.64
C THR A 38 33.05 4.18 -33.23
N SER A 39 31.76 4.39 -32.99
CA SER A 39 30.98 5.53 -33.51
C SER A 39 30.08 6.20 -32.47
N GLY A 40 30.00 5.65 -31.25
CA GLY A 40 29.25 6.25 -30.14
C GLY A 40 29.76 7.66 -29.83
N SER A 41 28.83 8.60 -29.63
CA SER A 41 29.12 10.02 -29.42
C SER A 41 28.50 10.53 -28.12
N GLY A 42 29.08 11.58 -27.54
CA GLY A 42 28.57 12.20 -26.32
C GLY A 42 28.71 11.33 -25.06
N ASN A 43 29.63 10.37 -25.05
CA ASN A 43 29.82 9.45 -23.93
C ASN A 43 30.84 9.99 -22.91
N SER A 44 30.61 9.72 -21.62
CA SER A 44 31.44 10.17 -20.50
C SER A 44 31.83 8.98 -19.62
N PHE A 45 33.07 8.48 -19.76
CA PHE A 45 33.55 7.27 -19.08
C PHE A 45 34.73 7.57 -18.17
N PHE A 46 34.59 7.26 -16.88
CA PHE A 46 35.57 7.56 -15.84
C PHE A 46 35.83 6.30 -14.99
N GLY A 47 36.97 5.65 -15.20
CA GLY A 47 37.40 4.44 -14.49
C GLY A 47 38.21 3.49 -15.37
N ASN A 48 38.93 2.55 -14.74
CA ASN A 48 39.60 1.45 -15.44
C ASN A 48 38.52 0.54 -16.09
N GLY A 49 38.55 0.38 -17.41
CA GLY A 49 37.55 -0.40 -18.16
C GLY A 49 36.16 0.25 -18.20
N ALA A 50 36.02 1.52 -17.85
CA ALA A 50 34.71 2.18 -17.88
C ALA A 50 34.18 2.30 -19.33
N GLY A 51 32.96 1.82 -19.57
CA GLY A 51 32.32 1.82 -20.88
C GLY A 51 33.04 0.96 -21.93
N LEU A 52 33.78 -0.07 -21.50
CA LEU A 52 34.60 -0.91 -22.36
C LEU A 52 33.81 -1.48 -23.53
N MET A 53 32.64 -2.07 -23.27
CA MET A 53 31.81 -2.75 -24.28
C MET A 53 30.91 -1.82 -25.10
N ASN A 54 30.91 -0.50 -24.82
CA ASN A 54 30.08 0.44 -25.58
C ASN A 54 30.67 0.68 -26.98
N MET A 55 30.08 0.09 -28.02
CA MET A 55 30.59 0.23 -29.40
C MET A 55 29.95 1.40 -30.16
N THR A 56 28.62 1.51 -30.14
CA THR A 56 27.86 2.47 -30.95
C THR A 56 26.88 3.30 -30.12
N GLY A 57 26.66 2.93 -28.86
CA GLY A 57 25.81 3.66 -27.92
C GLY A 57 26.30 5.08 -27.69
N ALA A 58 25.37 5.99 -27.44
CA ALA A 58 25.59 7.43 -27.39
C ALA A 58 24.94 8.07 -26.17
N ASN A 59 25.51 9.17 -25.69
CA ASN A 59 25.02 9.91 -24.51
C ASN A 59 24.99 9.06 -23.23
N ASN A 60 25.94 8.14 -23.07
CA ASN A 60 26.06 7.28 -21.89
C ASN A 60 27.07 7.83 -20.89
N THR A 61 26.85 7.57 -19.60
CA THR A 61 27.75 7.98 -18.52
C THR A 61 28.15 6.77 -17.67
N MET A 62 29.45 6.44 -17.63
CA MET A 62 29.98 5.33 -16.84
C MET A 62 31.00 5.84 -15.84
N ILE A 63 30.74 5.65 -14.55
CA ILE A 63 31.59 6.16 -13.46
C ILE A 63 31.89 5.02 -12.49
N GLY A 64 33.13 4.54 -12.53
CA GLY A 64 33.61 3.42 -11.72
C GLY A 64 34.54 2.51 -12.50
N ALA A 65 35.45 1.81 -11.82
CA ALA A 65 36.21 0.74 -12.44
C ALA A 65 35.26 -0.40 -12.86
N GLY A 66 35.34 -0.85 -14.11
CA GLY A 66 34.44 -1.87 -14.66
C GLY A 66 33.00 -1.41 -14.89
N ALA A 67 32.67 -0.13 -14.67
CA ALA A 67 31.33 0.37 -14.94
C ALA A 67 31.03 0.35 -16.45
N ASP A 68 29.95 -0.27 -16.90
CA ASP A 68 29.73 -0.51 -18.33
C ASP A 68 28.25 -0.48 -18.76
N VAL A 69 28.03 -0.54 -20.07
CA VAL A 69 26.73 -0.84 -20.67
C VAL A 69 26.50 -2.35 -20.71
N GLY A 70 25.25 -2.78 -20.51
CA GLY A 70 24.83 -4.17 -20.71
C GLY A 70 24.60 -4.54 -22.18
N ALA A 71 24.54 -3.55 -23.08
CA ALA A 71 24.44 -3.73 -24.52
C ALA A 71 25.17 -2.59 -25.27
N ASN A 72 25.77 -2.89 -26.42
CA ASN A 72 26.71 -2.00 -27.10
C ASN A 72 26.08 -0.76 -27.78
N ASN A 73 24.75 -0.68 -27.84
CA ASN A 73 23.97 0.35 -28.54
C ASN A 73 23.00 1.12 -27.62
N LEU A 74 23.16 1.02 -26.29
CA LEU A 74 22.32 1.76 -25.35
C LEU A 74 22.52 3.27 -25.49
N THR A 75 21.50 4.05 -25.16
CA THR A 75 21.57 5.51 -25.16
C THR A 75 20.96 6.10 -23.90
N TYR A 76 21.52 7.21 -23.42
CA TYR A 76 21.08 7.83 -22.16
C TYR A 76 21.12 6.86 -20.97
N ALA A 77 22.09 5.95 -20.98
CA ALA A 77 22.32 4.97 -19.92
C ALA A 77 23.43 5.47 -19.00
N THR A 78 23.16 5.46 -17.69
CA THR A 78 24.13 5.86 -16.67
C THR A 78 24.40 4.70 -15.71
N ALA A 79 25.67 4.32 -15.52
CA ALA A 79 26.08 3.41 -14.46
C ALA A 79 27.07 4.10 -13.52
N ILE A 80 26.77 4.08 -12.22
CA ILE A 80 27.61 4.69 -11.18
C ILE A 80 27.92 3.64 -10.11
N GLY A 81 29.22 3.37 -9.91
CA GLY A 81 29.74 2.35 -9.00
C GLY A 81 30.77 1.46 -9.70
N ALA A 82 31.70 0.87 -8.93
CA ALA A 82 32.57 -0.15 -9.49
C ALA A 82 31.74 -1.37 -9.92
N ASP A 83 32.01 -1.87 -11.13
CA ASP A 83 31.29 -2.97 -11.78
C ASP A 83 29.77 -2.75 -11.93
N ALA A 84 29.33 -1.48 -11.89
CA ALA A 84 27.94 -1.13 -12.17
C ALA A 84 27.64 -1.29 -13.66
N VAL A 85 26.53 -1.95 -14.01
CA VAL A 85 26.16 -2.20 -15.41
C VAL A 85 24.79 -1.63 -15.71
N ALA A 86 24.73 -0.68 -16.65
CA ALA A 86 23.46 -0.14 -17.12
C ALA A 86 22.86 -1.05 -18.18
N SER A 87 21.74 -1.72 -17.87
CA SER A 87 21.16 -2.73 -18.77
C SER A 87 20.12 -2.20 -19.77
N GLN A 88 19.76 -0.92 -19.69
CA GLN A 88 18.77 -0.31 -20.58
C GLN A 88 19.00 1.19 -20.82
N SER A 89 18.45 1.70 -21.91
CA SER A 89 18.44 3.13 -22.24
C SER A 89 17.55 3.93 -21.27
N ASN A 90 17.76 5.25 -21.20
CA ASN A 90 16.96 6.19 -20.42
C ASN A 90 16.89 5.85 -18.92
N SER A 91 18.02 5.48 -18.33
CA SER A 91 18.04 4.97 -16.96
C SER A 91 19.35 5.25 -16.24
N ILE A 92 19.28 5.19 -14.90
CA ILE A 92 20.42 5.32 -14.00
C ILE A 92 20.49 4.06 -13.13
N PHE A 93 21.62 3.37 -13.20
CA PHE A 93 21.96 2.22 -12.37
C PHE A 93 22.98 2.64 -11.31
N LEU A 94 22.66 2.41 -10.04
CA LEU A 94 23.49 2.76 -8.90
C LEU A 94 23.95 1.47 -8.21
N GLY A 95 25.21 1.09 -8.42
CA GLY A 95 25.80 -0.14 -7.89
C GLY A 95 25.69 -1.36 -8.82
N ARG A 96 26.12 -2.51 -8.30
CA ARG A 96 26.24 -3.79 -9.00
C ARG A 96 24.88 -4.48 -9.19
N ALA A 97 24.76 -5.19 -10.30
CA ALA A 97 23.54 -5.89 -10.70
C ALA A 97 23.20 -7.11 -9.82
N ASP A 98 24.15 -7.57 -8.99
CA ASP A 98 23.95 -8.67 -8.03
C ASP A 98 23.14 -8.25 -6.79
N GLY A 99 22.83 -6.97 -6.65
CA GLY A 99 22.08 -6.43 -5.52
C GLY A 99 22.89 -6.31 -4.23
N SER A 100 24.22 -6.46 -4.28
CA SER A 100 25.10 -6.36 -3.11
C SER A 100 25.21 -4.94 -2.55
N ASP A 101 24.84 -3.92 -3.32
CA ASP A 101 25.03 -2.52 -2.97
C ASP A 101 23.76 -1.87 -2.41
N ALA A 102 23.94 -0.93 -1.49
CA ALA A 102 22.86 -0.14 -0.91
C ALA A 102 23.02 1.35 -1.26
N VAL A 103 21.98 1.97 -1.82
CA VAL A 103 21.93 3.43 -2.00
C VAL A 103 21.49 4.09 -0.70
N ARG A 104 22.42 4.70 0.02
CA ARG A 104 22.15 5.42 1.27
C ARG A 104 22.12 6.92 1.02
N ILE A 105 20.94 7.53 1.16
CA ILE A 105 20.75 8.98 1.02
C ILE A 105 20.51 9.58 2.42
N PRO A 106 21.50 10.21 3.06
CA PRO A 106 21.30 10.89 4.34
C PRO A 106 20.40 12.13 4.16
N GLY A 107 19.50 12.38 5.12
CA GLY A 107 18.56 13.50 5.06
C GLY A 107 17.21 13.13 4.45
N SER A 108 16.62 14.03 3.66
CA SER A 108 15.32 13.81 3.00
C SER A 108 15.48 13.66 1.50
N THR A 109 14.99 12.55 0.94
CA THR A 109 14.82 12.38 -0.51
C THR A 109 13.48 12.99 -0.92
N VAL A 110 13.50 13.98 -1.81
CA VAL A 110 12.30 14.60 -2.38
C VAL A 110 12.11 14.07 -3.80
N ILE A 111 10.98 13.43 -4.07
CA ILE A 111 10.62 12.93 -5.40
C ILE A 111 9.45 13.77 -5.90
N GLY A 112 9.69 14.63 -6.90
CA GLY A 112 8.68 15.54 -7.48
C GLY A 112 7.74 14.88 -8.50
N GLY A 113 7.83 13.56 -8.67
CA GLY A 113 7.00 12.76 -9.57
C GLY A 113 6.57 11.46 -8.91
N THR A 114 6.39 10.41 -9.69
CA THR A 114 5.94 9.11 -9.17
C THR A 114 7.08 8.28 -8.60
N LEU A 115 6.89 7.72 -7.40
CA LEU A 115 7.72 6.64 -6.87
C LEU A 115 7.05 5.30 -7.19
N VAL A 116 7.67 4.48 -8.04
CA VAL A 116 7.22 3.11 -8.34
C VAL A 116 8.07 2.13 -7.55
N VAL A 117 7.42 1.28 -6.73
CA VAL A 117 8.08 0.21 -5.98
C VAL A 117 7.58 -1.14 -6.48
N ASN A 118 8.38 -1.83 -7.31
CA ASN A 118 7.99 -3.10 -7.93
C ASN A 118 7.86 -4.25 -6.92
N THR A 119 8.66 -4.23 -5.85
CA THR A 119 8.61 -5.24 -4.79
C THR A 119 9.01 -4.60 -3.46
N LEU A 120 8.15 -4.73 -2.46
CA LEU A 120 8.51 -4.56 -1.06
C LEU A 120 8.96 -5.94 -0.57
N GLY A 121 10.13 -6.05 0.09
CA GLY A 121 10.76 -7.33 0.44
C GLY A 121 9.86 -8.37 1.13
N SER A 122 10.29 -9.63 1.16
CA SER A 122 9.47 -10.75 1.63
C SER A 122 9.06 -10.65 3.10
N ALA A 123 7.80 -11.02 3.37
CA ALA A 123 7.11 -11.29 4.65
C ALA A 123 7.59 -10.55 5.92
N GLY A 124 6.68 -9.82 6.56
CA GLY A 124 6.93 -9.00 7.75
C GLY A 124 6.69 -7.50 7.54
N SER A 125 6.07 -7.12 6.42
CA SER A 125 5.80 -5.73 6.05
C SER A 125 5.06 -5.00 7.17
N THR A 126 5.70 -3.93 7.68
CA THR A 126 5.07 -2.97 8.56
C THR A 126 4.23 -2.04 7.69
N THR A 127 2.96 -1.81 8.04
CA THR A 127 2.11 -0.83 7.34
C THR A 127 2.81 0.53 7.29
N VAL A 128 2.90 1.11 6.10
CA VAL A 128 3.44 2.45 5.90
C VAL A 128 2.30 3.46 6.06
N CYS A 129 2.49 4.46 6.92
CA CYS A 129 1.58 5.59 7.05
C CYS A 129 2.20 6.85 6.46
N LEU A 130 1.36 7.77 5.99
CA LEU A 130 1.77 9.13 5.64
C LEU A 130 1.51 10.05 6.84
N ASN A 131 2.48 10.91 7.17
CA ASN A 131 2.25 12.01 8.10
C ASN A 131 1.66 13.24 7.37
N ALA A 132 1.31 14.28 8.12
CA ALA A 132 0.71 15.51 7.56
C ALA A 132 1.61 16.28 6.57
N ALA A 133 2.89 15.91 6.44
CA ALA A 133 3.83 16.49 5.47
C ALA A 133 4.07 15.56 4.26
N ASN A 134 3.18 14.58 4.03
CA ASN A 134 3.28 13.58 2.96
C ASN A 134 4.57 12.75 3.00
N ARG A 135 5.10 12.48 4.20
CA ARG A 135 6.28 11.63 4.40
C ARG A 135 5.87 10.27 4.95
N PHE A 136 6.52 9.20 4.48
CA PHE A 136 6.41 7.89 5.09
C PHE A 136 6.86 7.94 6.55
N ALA A 137 6.03 7.39 7.44
CA ALA A 137 6.21 7.40 8.87
C ALA A 137 5.64 6.12 9.51
N PRO A 138 6.09 5.74 10.72
CA PRO A 138 5.43 4.70 11.49
C PRO A 138 3.98 5.07 11.78
N CYS A 139 3.07 4.11 11.68
CA CYS A 139 1.67 4.28 12.07
C CYS A 139 1.55 4.39 13.61
N SER A 140 1.76 5.58 14.18
CA SER A 140 1.64 5.82 15.62
C SER A 140 0.21 6.20 16.02
N SER A 141 -0.26 5.63 17.13
CA SER A 141 -1.58 5.94 17.71
C SER A 141 -1.51 6.38 19.18
N SER A 142 -0.29 6.59 19.72
CA SER A 142 -0.06 6.91 21.13
C SER A 142 -0.77 8.20 21.55
N LEU A 143 -1.42 8.19 22.72
CA LEU A 143 -2.09 9.36 23.29
C LEU A 143 -1.17 10.56 23.49
N ARG A 144 0.14 10.34 23.67
CA ARG A 144 1.13 11.42 23.83
C ARG A 144 1.23 12.38 22.64
N TYR A 145 0.76 11.94 21.47
CA TYR A 145 0.77 12.72 20.24
C TYR A 145 -0.59 13.32 19.89
N LYS A 146 -1.57 13.26 20.82
CA LYS A 146 -2.95 13.69 20.60
C LYS A 146 -3.34 14.74 21.64
N THR A 147 -4.02 15.79 21.21
CA THR A 147 -4.68 16.78 22.07
C THR A 147 -6.20 16.69 21.89
N ASP A 148 -6.97 17.33 22.76
CA ASP A 148 -8.45 17.38 22.67
C ASP A 148 -9.14 16.02 22.55
N VAL A 149 -8.62 15.01 23.27
CA VAL A 149 -9.16 13.65 23.25
C VAL A 149 -10.54 13.64 23.92
N ARG A 150 -11.57 13.25 23.14
CA ARG A 150 -12.95 13.08 23.60
C ARG A 150 -13.45 11.68 23.23
N ALA A 151 -14.44 11.18 23.97
CA ALA A 151 -15.09 9.93 23.62
C ALA A 151 -15.79 10.07 22.27
N PHE A 152 -15.54 9.12 21.37
CA PHE A 152 -16.30 8.97 20.13
C PHE A 152 -17.45 7.99 20.39
N THR A 153 -18.68 8.44 20.21
CA THR A 153 -19.90 7.67 20.56
C THR A 153 -20.63 7.13 19.35
N GLY A 154 -20.18 7.43 18.13
CA GLY A 154 -20.85 6.95 16.92
C GLY A 154 -20.72 5.43 16.80
N GLY A 155 -21.84 4.74 16.56
CA GLY A 155 -21.90 3.29 16.58
C GLY A 155 -22.91 2.74 15.59
N LEU A 156 -23.95 2.07 16.09
CA LEU A 156 -24.89 1.33 15.24
C LEU A 156 -25.66 2.27 14.30
N GLU A 157 -25.91 3.53 14.68
CA GLU A 157 -26.61 4.48 13.81
C GLU A 157 -25.81 4.85 12.55
N ILE A 158 -24.47 4.91 12.67
CA ILE A 158 -23.59 5.13 11.52
C ILE A 158 -23.57 3.87 10.66
N VAL A 159 -23.33 2.70 11.26
CA VAL A 159 -23.24 1.42 10.54
C VAL A 159 -24.49 1.16 9.71
N ARG A 160 -25.68 1.44 10.26
CA ARG A 160 -26.96 1.24 9.56
C ARG A 160 -27.18 2.18 8.38
N ARG A 161 -26.48 3.31 8.32
CA ARG A 161 -26.57 4.29 7.23
C ARG A 161 -25.51 4.08 6.15
N LEU A 162 -24.40 3.41 6.48
CA LEU A 162 -23.36 3.08 5.51
C LEU A 162 -23.90 2.16 4.42
N ARG A 163 -23.53 2.45 3.16
CA ARG A 163 -23.98 1.71 1.98
C ARG A 163 -22.77 1.13 1.24
N PRO A 164 -22.45 -0.16 1.44
CA PRO A 164 -21.43 -0.83 0.65
C PRO A 164 -21.84 -0.85 -0.83
N VAL A 165 -20.87 -0.66 -1.71
CA VAL A 165 -21.04 -0.72 -3.16
C VAL A 165 -20.01 -1.67 -3.77
N SER A 166 -20.36 -2.29 -4.89
CA SER A 166 -19.40 -2.92 -5.80
C SER A 166 -19.17 -2.00 -7.00
N PHE A 167 -17.96 -1.99 -7.52
CA PHE A 167 -17.58 -1.09 -8.61
C PHE A 167 -16.48 -1.72 -9.48
N LYS A 168 -16.14 -1.02 -10.57
CA LYS A 168 -14.96 -1.31 -11.38
C LYS A 168 -14.07 -0.08 -11.41
N TRP A 169 -12.77 -0.28 -11.26
CA TRP A 169 -11.79 0.78 -11.44
C TRP A 169 -11.82 1.29 -12.88
N ILE A 170 -11.81 2.62 -13.07
CA ILE A 170 -11.70 3.23 -14.40
C ILE A 170 -10.36 2.83 -15.02
N ASP A 171 -9.31 2.86 -14.21
CA ASP A 171 -8.00 2.34 -14.59
C ASP A 171 -7.97 0.81 -14.45
N GLY A 172 -7.56 0.10 -15.50
CA GLY A 172 -7.48 -1.36 -15.54
C GLY A 172 -8.79 -2.15 -15.52
N GLY A 173 -9.95 -1.55 -15.19
CA GLY A 173 -11.26 -2.21 -15.28
C GLY A 173 -11.53 -3.29 -14.21
N ALA A 174 -10.65 -3.43 -13.22
CA ALA A 174 -10.75 -4.45 -12.18
C ALA A 174 -11.98 -4.23 -11.28
N SER A 175 -12.71 -5.30 -10.98
CA SER A 175 -13.85 -5.26 -10.05
C SER A 175 -13.40 -5.22 -8.60
N ASP A 176 -14.11 -4.45 -7.77
CA ASP A 176 -13.81 -4.31 -6.35
C ASP A 176 -15.07 -3.96 -5.53
N VAL A 177 -14.94 -3.90 -4.20
CA VAL A 177 -15.99 -3.52 -3.24
C VAL A 177 -15.50 -2.46 -2.26
N GLY A 178 -16.40 -1.60 -1.80
CA GLY A 178 -16.05 -0.55 -0.86
C GLY A 178 -17.20 0.41 -0.57
N PHE A 179 -16.86 1.67 -0.33
CA PHE A 179 -17.82 2.75 -0.10
C PHE A 179 -17.49 3.97 -0.97
N GLY A 180 -18.52 4.68 -1.43
CA GLY A 180 -18.36 6.03 -1.99
C GLY A 180 -17.97 7.02 -0.91
N ALA A 181 -16.88 7.77 -1.10
CA ALA A 181 -16.34 8.65 -0.06
C ALA A 181 -17.30 9.79 0.29
N GLU A 182 -18.04 10.30 -0.69
CA GLU A 182 -19.03 11.37 -0.54
C GLU A 182 -20.24 10.90 0.29
N ASP A 183 -20.73 9.69 0.03
CA ASP A 183 -21.82 9.09 0.80
C ASP A 183 -21.39 8.88 2.26
N VAL A 184 -20.17 8.40 2.50
CA VAL A 184 -19.60 8.27 3.85
C VAL A 184 -19.47 9.64 4.51
N ALA A 185 -19.00 10.66 3.79
CA ALA A 185 -18.85 12.03 4.33
C ALA A 185 -20.19 12.64 4.78
N ASN A 186 -21.29 12.33 4.08
CA ASN A 186 -22.64 12.77 4.47
C ASN A 186 -23.16 12.06 5.74
N ILE A 187 -22.59 10.92 6.10
CA ILE A 187 -22.96 10.15 7.29
C ILE A 187 -22.09 10.54 8.47
N GLU A 188 -20.77 10.47 8.31
CA GLU A 188 -19.76 10.81 9.31
C GLU A 188 -18.48 11.32 8.61
N PRO A 189 -18.26 12.66 8.57
CA PRO A 189 -17.09 13.27 7.94
C PRO A 189 -15.74 12.81 8.52
N LEU A 190 -15.68 12.35 9.77
CA LEU A 190 -14.42 11.89 10.38
C LEU A 190 -13.89 10.59 9.74
N LEU A 191 -14.73 9.87 8.99
CA LEU A 191 -14.39 8.64 8.28
C LEU A 191 -13.88 8.86 6.85
N THR A 192 -13.60 10.09 6.44
CA THR A 192 -13.10 10.39 5.08
C THR A 192 -11.79 11.16 5.08
N THR A 193 -11.08 11.08 3.96
CA THR A 193 -9.90 11.88 3.64
C THR A 193 -10.27 12.99 2.65
N ARG A 194 -9.46 14.05 2.65
CA ARG A 194 -9.58 15.16 1.72
C ARG A 194 -8.28 15.33 0.94
N ASN A 195 -8.39 15.78 -0.30
CA ASN A 195 -7.24 16.17 -1.11
C ASN A 195 -6.73 17.57 -0.73
N ASP A 196 -5.67 18.03 -1.40
CA ASP A 196 -5.04 19.34 -1.14
C ASP A 196 -5.97 20.54 -1.43
N ARG A 197 -7.06 20.34 -2.17
CA ARG A 197 -8.11 21.36 -2.42
C ARG A 197 -9.21 21.34 -1.37
N GLY A 198 -9.14 20.41 -0.41
CA GLY A 198 -10.17 20.22 0.62
C GLY A 198 -11.37 19.40 0.15
N GLU A 199 -11.33 18.80 -1.03
CA GLU A 199 -12.41 17.97 -1.58
C GLU A 199 -12.35 16.56 -0.97
N ILE A 200 -13.49 15.90 -0.79
CA ILE A 200 -13.54 14.51 -0.32
C ILE A 200 -12.92 13.61 -1.40
N GLU A 201 -12.00 12.72 -1.02
CA GLU A 201 -11.26 11.88 -1.98
C GLU A 201 -11.18 10.41 -1.57
N GLY A 202 -11.37 10.08 -0.30
CA GLY A 202 -11.22 8.70 0.14
C GLY A 202 -11.89 8.39 1.47
N VAL A 203 -11.92 7.10 1.78
CA VAL A 203 -12.50 6.54 3.00
C VAL A 203 -11.40 6.06 3.92
N LYS A 204 -11.50 6.44 5.19
CA LYS A 204 -10.65 6.00 6.28
C LYS A 204 -11.11 4.63 6.79
N TYR A 205 -10.92 3.59 5.98
CA TYR A 205 -11.33 2.22 6.31
C TYR A 205 -10.87 1.75 7.71
N PRO A 206 -9.63 2.02 8.16
CA PRO A 206 -9.22 1.62 9.51
C PRO A 206 -10.09 2.26 10.61
N GLN A 207 -10.59 3.48 10.42
CA GLN A 207 -11.41 4.19 11.39
C GLN A 207 -12.84 3.62 11.46
N ILE A 208 -13.32 2.95 10.41
CA ILE A 208 -14.59 2.21 10.47
C ILE A 208 -14.55 1.16 11.58
N SER A 209 -13.39 0.54 11.84
CA SER A 209 -13.26 -0.42 12.96
C SER A 209 -13.59 0.20 14.33
N THR A 210 -13.32 1.49 14.53
CA THR A 210 -13.67 2.19 15.77
C THR A 210 -15.18 2.34 15.92
N VAL A 211 -15.88 2.63 14.83
CA VAL A 211 -17.35 2.67 14.80
C VAL A 211 -17.93 1.28 15.08
N LEU A 212 -17.34 0.23 14.49
CA LEU A 212 -17.77 -1.15 14.69
C LEU A 212 -17.62 -1.61 16.14
N VAL A 213 -16.57 -1.17 16.86
CA VAL A 213 -16.42 -1.45 18.30
C VAL A 213 -17.61 -0.89 19.08
N ASN A 214 -18.01 0.35 18.82
CA ASN A 214 -19.17 0.95 19.48
C ASN A 214 -20.47 0.23 19.11
N ALA A 215 -20.69 -0.07 17.83
CA ALA A 215 -21.87 -0.79 17.36
C ALA A 215 -21.99 -2.19 18.01
N VAL A 216 -20.88 -2.91 18.18
CA VAL A 216 -20.87 -4.22 18.85
C VAL A 216 -21.21 -4.06 20.34
N ASN A 217 -20.69 -3.03 21.01
CA ASN A 217 -21.03 -2.78 22.42
C ASN A 217 -22.53 -2.43 22.60
N GLU A 218 -23.10 -1.64 21.70
CA GLU A 218 -24.53 -1.33 21.67
C GLU A 218 -25.37 -2.59 21.45
N GLN A 219 -25.02 -3.40 20.44
CA GLN A 219 -25.68 -4.68 20.18
C GLN A 219 -25.58 -5.64 21.37
N GLN A 220 -24.43 -5.69 22.04
CA GLN A 220 -24.24 -6.52 23.24
C GLN A 220 -25.16 -6.09 24.38
N THR A 221 -25.35 -4.78 24.56
CA THR A 221 -26.29 -4.22 25.54
C THR A 221 -27.74 -4.63 25.23
N GLU A 222 -28.15 -4.55 23.96
CA GLU A 222 -29.48 -4.97 23.53
C GLU A 222 -29.71 -6.47 23.72
N ILE A 223 -28.70 -7.30 23.43
CA ILE A 223 -28.75 -8.75 23.65
C ILE A 223 -28.95 -9.08 25.14
N GLU A 224 -28.26 -8.37 26.04
CA GLU A 224 -28.42 -8.57 27.49
C GLU A 224 -29.82 -8.19 27.98
N GLN A 225 -30.35 -7.07 27.48
CA GLN A 225 -31.72 -6.64 27.79
C GLN A 225 -32.76 -7.64 27.27
N LEU A 226 -32.61 -8.13 26.03
CA LEU A 226 -33.48 -9.14 25.44
C LEU A 226 -33.43 -10.45 26.23
N LYS A 227 -32.24 -10.91 26.66
CA LYS A 227 -32.10 -12.11 27.50
C LYS A 227 -32.84 -11.98 28.83
N GLU A 228 -32.78 -10.81 29.45
CA GLU A 228 -33.51 -10.58 30.70
C GLU A 228 -35.03 -10.55 30.48
N GLN A 229 -35.50 -9.94 29.39
CA GLN A 229 -36.92 -9.99 29.02
C GLN A 229 -37.40 -11.42 28.79
N VAL A 230 -36.63 -12.24 28.07
CA VAL A 230 -36.93 -13.68 27.86
C VAL A 230 -37.03 -14.41 29.20
N ARG A 231 -36.11 -14.14 30.14
CA ARG A 231 -36.14 -14.76 31.47
C ARG A 231 -37.38 -14.37 32.28
N LEU A 232 -37.80 -13.11 32.21
CA LEU A 232 -39.01 -12.64 32.89
C LEU A 232 -40.27 -13.24 32.27
N GLN A 233 -40.34 -13.30 30.94
CA GLN A 233 -41.45 -13.95 30.22
C GLN A 233 -41.54 -15.44 30.58
N GLN A 234 -40.40 -16.14 30.67
CA GLN A 234 -40.38 -17.55 31.08
C GLN A 234 -40.96 -17.76 32.47
N ARG A 235 -40.62 -16.89 33.44
CA ARG A 235 -41.22 -16.98 34.80
C ARG A 235 -42.72 -16.71 34.81
N GLN A 236 -43.18 -15.76 33.99
CA GLN A 236 -44.61 -15.46 33.88
C GLN A 236 -45.37 -16.66 33.29
N LEU A 237 -44.80 -17.33 32.27
CA LEU A 237 -45.37 -18.54 31.70
C LEU A 237 -45.44 -19.67 32.73
N GLU A 238 -44.38 -19.89 33.51
CA GLU A 238 -44.38 -20.88 34.59
C GLU A 238 -45.45 -20.59 35.65
N GLU A 239 -45.62 -19.32 36.02
CA GLU A 239 -46.64 -18.90 36.96
C GLU A 239 -48.06 -19.07 36.40
N GLN A 240 -48.28 -18.71 35.14
CA GLN A 240 -49.56 -18.96 34.47
C GLN A 240 -49.86 -20.46 34.40
N SER A 241 -48.88 -21.30 34.08
CA SER A 241 -49.04 -22.76 34.10
C SER A 241 -49.43 -23.28 35.49
N ARG A 242 -48.81 -22.77 36.57
CA ARG A 242 -49.21 -23.11 37.94
C ARG A 242 -50.65 -22.70 38.26
N GLN A 243 -51.05 -21.50 37.86
CA GLN A 243 -52.41 -21.00 38.08
C GLN A 243 -53.45 -21.81 37.30
N ILE A 244 -53.15 -22.19 36.05
CA ILE A 244 -54.00 -23.06 35.24
C ILE A 244 -54.16 -24.43 35.90
N GLU A 245 -53.07 -25.03 36.40
CA GLU A 245 -53.13 -26.34 37.07
C GLU A 245 -53.92 -26.26 38.39
N ALA A 246 -53.72 -25.19 39.17
CA ALA A 246 -54.50 -24.95 40.38
C ALA A 246 -55.99 -24.77 40.07
N LEU A 247 -56.35 -23.98 39.06
CA LEU A 247 -57.73 -23.80 38.62
C LEU A 247 -58.34 -25.11 38.13
N LYS A 248 -57.59 -25.90 37.35
CA LYS A 248 -57.99 -27.23 36.89
C LYS A 248 -58.30 -28.13 38.08
N SER A 249 -57.43 -28.18 39.09
CA SER A 249 -57.65 -28.97 40.30
C SER A 249 -58.93 -28.57 41.06
N LEU A 250 -59.20 -27.26 41.15
CA LEU A 250 -60.40 -26.72 41.81
C LEU A 250 -61.68 -27.10 41.03
N VAL A 251 -61.66 -26.98 39.71
CA VAL A 251 -62.78 -27.38 38.84
C VAL A 251 -63.08 -28.88 39.00
N CYS A 252 -62.05 -29.72 39.05
CA CYS A 252 -62.21 -31.17 39.22
C CYS A 252 -62.77 -31.55 40.60
N ALA A 253 -62.46 -30.77 41.64
CA ALA A 253 -63.04 -30.95 42.97
C ALA A 253 -64.53 -30.54 43.03
N LEU A 254 -64.93 -29.53 42.25
CA LEU A 254 -66.30 -29.00 42.22
C LEU A 254 -67.24 -29.75 41.27
N ALA A 255 -66.72 -30.49 40.29
CA ALA A 255 -67.49 -31.24 39.31
C ALA A 255 -67.01 -32.71 39.16
N PRO A 256 -67.39 -33.63 40.07
CA PRO A 256 -66.90 -35.01 40.08
C PRO A 256 -67.29 -35.85 38.85
N ALA A 257 -68.29 -35.40 38.08
CA ALA A 257 -68.73 -36.04 36.84
C ALA A 257 -67.95 -35.54 35.59
N ALA A 258 -67.08 -34.53 35.74
CA ALA A 258 -66.22 -34.06 34.66
C ALA A 258 -64.97 -34.95 34.57
N ASP A 259 -64.75 -35.56 33.40
CA ASP A 259 -63.60 -36.43 33.12
C ASP A 259 -62.30 -35.60 33.02
N CYS A 260 -61.74 -35.25 34.19
CA CYS A 260 -60.59 -34.37 34.36
C CYS A 260 -59.22 -35.01 34.07
N SER A 261 -59.17 -36.32 33.82
CA SER A 261 -57.95 -37.11 33.71
C SER A 261 -57.49 -37.36 32.27
N LYS A 262 -58.21 -36.86 31.26
CA LYS A 262 -57.76 -36.94 29.86
C LYS A 262 -56.95 -35.70 29.48
N GLU A 263 -55.64 -35.88 29.28
CA GLU A 263 -54.86 -34.93 28.49
C GLU A 263 -55.50 -34.77 27.10
N PRO A 264 -55.56 -33.53 26.55
CA PRO A 264 -56.01 -33.36 25.18
C PRO A 264 -55.05 -34.12 24.26
N LYS A 265 -55.57 -35.11 23.51
CA LYS A 265 -54.77 -35.84 22.52
C LYS A 265 -54.12 -34.83 21.57
N PRO A 266 -52.80 -34.91 21.31
CA PRO A 266 -52.14 -34.04 20.35
C PRO A 266 -52.78 -34.23 18.97
N ARG A 267 -53.10 -33.12 18.30
CA ARG A 267 -53.50 -33.13 16.88
C ARG A 267 -52.27 -33.19 15.99
#